data_AF-A0A966YPN5-F1
#
_entry.id   AF-A0A966YPN5-F1
#
_cell.length_a   1.000
_cell.length_b   1.000
_cell.length_c   1.000
_cell.angle_alpha   90.00
_cell.angle_beta   90.00
_cell.angle_gamma   90.00
#
_symmetry.space_group_name_H-M   'P 1'
#
loop_
_entity.id
_entity.type
_entity.pdbx_description
1 polymer ?
#
loop_
_entity_poly.entity_id
_entity_poly.type
_entity_poly.pdbx_seq_one_letter_code
_entity_poly.pdbx_strand_id
1 'polypeptide(L)'
;MACTHPGWPILRGWSEVETSWRRILEGPGRNQFIITNDTVEVVGDVAWVTCDENLVAPGSTFTVAATNVFVRDPGRGWLMVNHHGSPVGA
;
A
#
# COMPACT_ATOMS: atom_id res chain seq x y z
N MET A 1 -8.53 -7.58 -7.49
CA MET A 1 -7.60 -6.70 -6.76
C MET A 1 -8.23 -5.33 -6.53
N ALA A 2 -7.87 -4.67 -5.44
CA ALA A 2 -8.28 -3.30 -5.15
C ALA A 2 -7.12 -2.48 -4.56
N CYS A 3 -7.19 -1.16 -4.70
CA CYS A 3 -6.23 -0.22 -4.13
C CYS A 3 -6.98 1.00 -3.59
N THR A 4 -6.58 1.51 -2.43
CA THR A 4 -7.05 2.79 -1.91
C THR A 4 -5.82 3.56 -1.45
N HIS A 5 -5.48 4.62 -2.18
CA HIS A 5 -4.45 5.56 -1.78
C HIS A 5 -5.01 6.51 -0.72
N PRO A 6 -4.17 7.10 0.14
CA PRO A 6 -4.62 8.08 1.13
C PRO A 6 -5.44 9.21 0.50
N GLY A 7 -6.71 9.34 0.92
CA GLY A 7 -7.64 10.37 0.41
C GLY A 7 -8.27 10.10 -0.96
N TRP A 8 -8.01 8.94 -1.58
CA TRP A 8 -8.59 8.57 -2.88
C TRP A 8 -9.81 7.65 -2.73
N PRO A 9 -10.71 7.59 -3.73
CA PRO A 9 -11.72 6.55 -3.79
C PRO A 9 -11.10 5.16 -4.03
N ILE A 10 -11.88 4.10 -3.78
CA ILE A 10 -11.46 2.72 -4.04
C ILE A 10 -11.29 2.50 -5.54
N LEU A 11 -10.11 2.03 -5.95
CA LEU A 11 -9.77 1.60 -7.31
C LEU A 11 -9.94 0.09 -7.45
N ARG A 12 -10.47 -0.38 -8.59
CA ARG A 12 -10.77 -1.81 -8.81
C ARG A 12 -10.20 -2.33 -10.12
N GLY A 13 -9.58 -3.51 -10.05
CA GLY A 13 -8.99 -4.18 -11.21
C GLY A 13 -7.60 -3.65 -11.60
N TRP A 14 -6.89 -4.43 -12.42
CA TRP A 14 -5.48 -4.14 -12.74
C TRP A 14 -5.28 -2.80 -13.45
N SER A 15 -6.13 -2.49 -14.44
CA SER A 15 -6.01 -1.26 -15.23
C SER A 15 -6.02 0.00 -14.36
N GLU A 16 -6.99 0.13 -13.46
CA GLU A 16 -7.09 1.31 -12.56
C GLU A 16 -5.95 1.35 -11.54
N VAL A 17 -5.61 0.20 -10.95
CA VAL A 17 -4.57 0.12 -9.93
C VAL A 17 -3.20 0.46 -10.54
N GLU A 18 -2.84 -0.15 -11.66
CA GLU A 18 -1.56 0.09 -12.34
C GLU A 18 -1.45 1.55 -12.81
N THR A 19 -2.51 2.10 -13.40
CA THR A 19 -2.54 3.51 -13.82
C THR A 19 -2.33 4.45 -12.64
N SER A 20 -2.90 4.16 -11.48
CA SER A 20 -2.73 4.99 -10.28
C SER A 20 -1.30 4.97 -9.76
N TRP A 21 -0.66 3.79 -9.71
CA TRP A 21 0.73 3.66 -9.27
C TRP A 21 1.68 4.33 -10.25
N ARG A 22 1.45 4.20 -11.56
CA ARG A 22 2.22 4.90 -12.58
C ARG A 22 2.21 6.40 -12.34
N ARG A 23 1.03 7.01 -12.09
CA ARG A 23 0.91 8.45 -11.77
C ARG A 23 1.69 8.85 -10.52
N ILE A 24 1.67 8.02 -9.47
CA ILE A 24 2.38 8.30 -8.20
C ILE A 24 3.90 8.19 -8.38
N LEU A 25 4.36 7.20 -9.15
CA LEU A 25 5.78 6.91 -9.35
C LEU A 25 6.45 7.80 -10.40
N GLU A 26 5.69 8.31 -11.37
CA GLU A 26 6.16 9.29 -12.37
C GLU A 26 6.16 10.73 -11.82
N GLY A 27 5.65 10.94 -10.60
CA GLY A 27 5.61 12.25 -9.95
C GLY A 27 7.03 12.80 -9.63
N PRO A 28 7.16 14.12 -9.41
CA PRO A 28 8.45 14.76 -9.14
C PRO A 28 9.04 14.42 -7.75
N GLY A 29 8.29 13.72 -6.90
CA GLY A 29 8.71 13.35 -5.55
C GLY A 29 9.61 12.12 -5.54
N ARG A 30 10.63 12.12 -4.68
CA ARG A 30 11.30 10.88 -4.27
C ARG A 30 10.46 10.25 -3.17
N ASN A 31 9.65 9.26 -3.53
CA ASN A 31 8.83 8.52 -2.57
C ASN A 31 9.74 7.64 -1.71
N GLN A 32 10.15 8.16 -0.54
CA GLN A 32 10.88 7.41 0.47
C GLN A 32 9.93 7.11 1.63
N PHE A 33 9.88 5.83 2.00
CA PHE A 33 9.05 5.31 3.07
C PHE A 33 9.94 4.76 4.18
N ILE A 34 9.65 5.11 5.42
CA ILE A 34 10.15 4.41 6.60
C ILE A 34 8.98 3.60 7.15
N ILE A 35 9.11 2.27 7.09
CA ILE A 35 8.09 1.35 7.58
C ILE A 35 8.28 1.14 9.08
N THR A 36 7.22 1.33 9.85
CA THR A 36 7.18 1.09 11.29
C THR A 36 5.89 0.37 11.68
N ASN A 37 5.82 -0.14 12.91
CA ASN A 37 4.61 -0.78 13.45
C ASN A 37 4.06 -1.88 12.55
N ASP A 38 4.95 -2.62 11.88
CA ASP A 38 4.57 -3.68 10.98
C ASP A 38 4.23 -4.96 11.75
N THR A 39 3.12 -5.58 11.36
CA THR A 39 2.73 -6.91 11.83
C THR A 39 2.29 -7.74 10.65
N VAL A 40 2.54 -9.05 10.72
CA VAL A 40 2.20 -9.99 9.66
C VAL A 40 1.32 -11.09 10.24
N GLU A 41 0.16 -11.28 9.63
CA GLU A 41 -0.76 -12.36 9.96
C GLU A 41 -0.91 -13.28 8.74
N VAL A 42 -0.89 -14.59 8.98
CA VAL A 42 -1.02 -15.62 7.93
C VAL A 42 -2.09 -16.62 8.31
N VAL A 43 -3.10 -16.78 7.45
CA VAL A 43 -4.18 -17.75 7.59
C VAL A 43 -4.32 -18.53 6.29
N GLY A 44 -3.73 -19.73 6.27
CA GLY A 44 -3.69 -20.59 5.08
C GLY A 44 -2.97 -19.90 3.91
N ASP A 45 -3.68 -19.73 2.79
CA ASP A 45 -3.18 -19.09 1.57
C ASP A 45 -3.47 -17.57 1.52
N VAL A 46 -3.91 -16.98 2.63
CA VAL A 46 -4.13 -15.53 2.76
C VAL A 46 -3.21 -14.98 3.85
N ALA A 47 -2.61 -13.83 3.58
CA ALA A 47 -1.83 -13.08 4.55
C ALA A 47 -2.20 -11.61 4.50
N TRP A 48 -2.01 -10.90 5.61
CA TRP A 48 -2.04 -9.44 5.58
C TRP A 48 -0.92 -8.86 6.42
N VAL A 49 -0.42 -7.72 5.97
CA VAL A 49 0.53 -6.88 6.68
C VAL A 49 -0.17 -5.59 7.03
N THR A 50 -0.21 -5.24 8.31
CA THR A 50 -0.53 -3.87 8.73
C THR A 50 0.76 -3.15 9.08
N CYS A 51 0.89 -1.89 8.69
CA CYS A 51 2.07 -1.08 8.98
C CYS A 51 1.75 0.43 8.95
N ASP A 52 2.65 1.21 9.53
CA ASP A 52 2.71 2.65 9.34
C ASP A 52 3.78 2.96 8.28
N GLU A 53 3.36 3.55 7.17
CA GLU A 53 4.21 4.06 6.10
C GLU A 53 4.51 5.54 6.38
N ASN A 54 5.72 5.85 6.85
CA ASN A 54 6.13 7.22 7.11
C ASN A 54 6.81 7.80 5.87
N LEU A 55 6.11 8.68 5.15
CA LEU A 55 6.61 9.36 3.96
C LEU A 55 7.48 10.54 4.39
N VAL A 56 8.70 10.58 3.88
CA VAL A 56 9.67 11.65 4.15
C VAL A 56 9.81 12.54 2.92
N ALA A 57 9.49 13.83 3.06
CA ALA A 57 9.71 14.85 2.05
C ALA A 57 10.54 16.01 2.64
N PRO A 58 11.21 16.83 1.80
CA PRO A 58 11.92 18.01 2.29
C PRO A 58 10.97 18.96 3.04
N GLY A 59 11.12 19.05 4.37
CA GLY A 59 10.34 19.94 5.22
C GLY A 59 8.98 19.41 5.69
N SER A 60 8.60 18.16 5.36
CA SER A 60 7.38 17.54 5.87
C SER A 60 7.51 16.02 6.01
N THR A 61 6.78 15.48 6.97
CA THR A 61 6.60 14.05 7.19
C THR A 61 5.12 13.76 7.30
N PHE A 62 4.67 12.70 6.66
CA PHE A 62 3.26 12.30 6.67
C PHE A 62 3.18 10.79 6.89
N THR A 63 2.26 10.35 7.75
CA THR A 63 2.11 8.93 8.09
C THR A 63 0.83 8.37 7.50
N VAL A 64 0.96 7.21 6.86
CA VAL A 64 -0.14 6.43 6.30
C VAL A 64 -0.23 5.11 7.04
N ALA A 65 -1.37 4.81 7.64
CA ALA A 65 -1.67 3.47 8.13
C ALA A 65 -2.14 2.63 6.95
N ALA A 66 -1.45 1.52 6.71
CA ALA A 66 -1.68 0.64 5.58
C ALA A 66 -2.11 -0.77 6.00
N THR A 67 -3.02 -1.37 5.24
CA THR A 67 -3.33 -2.81 5.25
C THR A 67 -3.08 -3.39 3.86
N ASN A 68 -2.11 -4.29 3.78
CA ASN A 68 -1.67 -4.96 2.57
C ASN A 68 -2.08 -6.44 2.62
N VAL A 69 -3.01 -6.88 1.77
CA VAL A 69 -3.50 -8.27 1.72
C VAL A 69 -2.86 -9.01 0.56
N PHE A 70 -2.40 -10.22 0.83
CA PHE A 70 -1.74 -11.11 -0.11
C PHE A 70 -2.46 -12.45 -0.20
N VAL A 71 -2.49 -13.03 -1.40
CA VAL A 71 -2.92 -14.41 -1.65
C VAL A 71 -1.75 -15.21 -2.19
N ARG A 72 -1.55 -16.42 -1.68
CA ARG A 72 -0.50 -17.33 -2.14
C ARG A 72 -0.90 -17.97 -3.46
N ASP A 73 -0.10 -17.71 -4.49
CA ASP A 73 -0.13 -18.44 -5.75
C ASP A 73 0.93 -19.55 -5.72
N PRO A 74 0.59 -20.81 -6.05
CA PRO A 74 1.53 -21.94 -5.99
C PRO A 74 2.78 -21.80 -6.88
N GLY A 75 2.71 -21.04 -7.98
CA GLY A 75 3.81 -20.87 -8.93
C GLY A 75 4.54 -19.53 -8.82
N ARG A 76 3.92 -18.52 -8.20
CA ARG A 76 4.42 -17.14 -8.14
C ARG A 76 4.69 -16.63 -6.73
N GLY A 77 4.29 -17.38 -5.71
CA GLY A 77 4.40 -16.96 -4.32
C GLY A 77 3.29 -15.99 -3.91
N TRP A 78 3.57 -15.11 -2.96
CA TRP A 78 2.58 -14.16 -2.44
C TRP A 78 2.32 -13.03 -3.43
N LEU A 79 1.06 -12.87 -3.84
CA LEU A 79 0.61 -11.79 -4.72
C LEU A 79 -0.28 -10.84 -3.93
N MET A 80 0.00 -9.54 -4.00
CA MET A 80 -0.84 -8.53 -3.36
C MET A 80 -2.19 -8.45 -4.09
N VAL A 81 -3.27 -8.61 -3.33
CA VAL A 81 -4.66 -8.52 -3.84
C VAL A 81 -5.39 -7.28 -3.35
N ASN A 82 -4.93 -6.66 -2.27
CA ASN A 82 -5.45 -5.39 -1.76
C ASN A 82 -4.35 -4.55 -1.12
N HIS A 83 -4.34 -3.26 -1.42
CA HIS A 83 -3.63 -2.23 -0.65
C HIS A 83 -4.65 -1.19 -0.18
N HIS A 84 -4.68 -0.87 1.10
CA HIS A 84 -5.47 0.24 1.63
C HIS A 84 -4.58 1.09 2.52
N GLY A 85 -4.25 2.29 2.06
CA GLY A 85 -3.56 3.32 2.84
C GLY A 85 -4.53 4.43 3.27
N SER A 86 -4.46 4.84 4.53
CA SER A 86 -5.25 5.93 5.09
C SER A 86 -4.39 6.90 5.91
N PRO A 87 -4.68 8.21 5.92
CA PRO A 87 -3.96 9.17 6.76
C PRO A 87 -4.04 8.81 8.24
N VAL A 88 -2.91 8.88 8.96
CA VAL A 88 -2.90 8.82 10.44
C VAL A 88 -3.04 10.23 10.99
N GLY A 89 -4.28 10.62 11.31
CA GLY A 89 -4.61 11.87 11.99
C GLY A 89 -4.48 13.16 11.15
N ALA A 90 -5.20 14.18 11.59
CA ALA A 90 -5.00 15.59 11.26
C ALA A 90 -4.54 16.32 12.52
#